data_AF-W4RNB9-F1
#
_entry.id   AF-W4RNB9-F1
#
_cell.length_a   1.000
_cell.length_b   1.000
_cell.length_c   1.000
_cell.angle_alpha   90.00
_cell.angle_beta   90.00
_cell.angle_gamma   90.00
#
_symmetry.space_group_name_H-M   'P 1'
#
loop_
_entity.id
_entity.type
_entity.pdbx_description
1 polymer ?
#
loop_
_entity_poly.entity_id
_entity_poly.type
_entity_poly.pdbx_seq_one_letter_code
_entity_poly.pdbx_strand_id
1 'polypeptide(L)'
;MLSACGPRLDENAQLAKEYLKDQGYSIKSYEGKYSHIIEREQLIHEPDIFVWAVQTVEPDAYIGKEITQEIFIVKNHPLSKIYGPQKSFTYKVSVSVFMFDGEIIGGTSFPIGNGIGGSPYSLDGKTAEEVIKMDYAEWQKQWYEKYGE
;
A
#
# COMPACT_ATOMS: atom_id res chain seq x y z
N MET A 1 -29.02 -21.49 -2.35
CA MET A 1 -27.64 -21.39 -2.89
C MET A 1 -27.11 -20.00 -2.58
N LEU A 2 -25.87 -19.93 -2.11
CA LEU A 2 -25.18 -18.73 -1.61
C LEU A 2 -24.95 -17.69 -2.72
N SER A 3 -25.30 -16.43 -2.48
CA SER A 3 -24.73 -15.31 -3.24
C SER A 3 -23.47 -14.84 -2.52
N ALA A 4 -22.32 -15.32 -2.97
CA ALA A 4 -21.03 -14.71 -2.61
C ALA A 4 -20.91 -13.40 -3.41
N CYS A 5 -21.46 -12.31 -2.86
CA CYS A 5 -21.38 -10.98 -3.48
C CYS A 5 -20.04 -10.34 -3.08
N GLY A 6 -18.96 -10.71 -3.78
CA GLY A 6 -17.69 -9.98 -3.74
C GLY A 6 -17.59 -9.01 -4.91
N PRO A 7 -16.80 -7.93 -4.80
CA PRO A 7 -16.54 -7.05 -5.94
C PRO A 7 -15.91 -7.83 -7.09
N ARG A 8 -16.32 -7.50 -8.32
CA ARG A 8 -15.82 -8.15 -9.54
C ARG A 8 -14.43 -7.62 -9.87
N LEU A 9 -13.52 -8.52 -10.21
CA LEU A 9 -12.18 -8.15 -10.69
C LEU A 9 -12.30 -7.61 -12.12
N ASP A 10 -11.76 -6.41 -12.34
CA ASP A 10 -11.45 -5.89 -13.67
C ASP A 10 -10.01 -6.26 -14.07
N GLU A 11 -9.53 -5.70 -15.18
CA GLU A 11 -8.20 -6.00 -15.71
C GLU A 11 -7.07 -5.58 -14.75
N ASN A 12 -7.18 -4.40 -14.14
CA ASN A 12 -6.21 -3.91 -13.17
C ASN A 12 -6.22 -4.75 -11.90
N ALA A 13 -7.40 -5.07 -11.36
CA ALA A 13 -7.52 -5.93 -10.20
C ALA A 13 -6.97 -7.34 -10.47
N GLN A 14 -7.16 -7.87 -11.69
CA GLN A 14 -6.62 -9.16 -12.08
C GLN A 14 -5.08 -9.11 -12.21
N LEU A 15 -4.52 -8.06 -12.80
CA LEU A 15 -3.06 -7.85 -12.86
C LEU A 15 -2.44 -7.74 -11.46
N ALA A 16 -3.00 -6.89 -10.59
CA ALA A 16 -2.57 -6.73 -9.21
C ALA A 16 -2.62 -8.05 -8.44
N LYS A 17 -3.69 -8.83 -8.63
CA LYS A 17 -3.85 -10.13 -7.99
C LYS A 17 -2.78 -11.14 -8.41
N GLU A 18 -2.44 -11.22 -9.70
CA GLU A 18 -1.38 -12.13 -10.16
C GLU A 18 -0.01 -11.67 -9.68
N TYR A 19 0.27 -10.36 -9.71
CA TYR A 19 1.49 -9.81 -9.13
C TYR A 19 1.68 -10.22 -7.66
N LEU A 20 0.65 -10.07 -6.82
CA LEU A 20 0.73 -10.45 -5.40
C LEU A 20 0.96 -11.96 -5.22
N LYS A 21 0.39 -12.81 -6.09
CA LYS A 21 0.67 -14.25 -6.06
C LYS A 21 2.10 -14.58 -6.47
N ASP A 22 2.64 -13.88 -7.46
CA ASP A 22 4.04 -14.04 -7.90
C ASP A 22 5.03 -13.64 -6.79
N GLN A 23 4.65 -12.69 -5.93
CA GLN A 23 5.38 -12.38 -4.69
C GLN A 23 5.24 -13.47 -3.60
N GLY A 24 4.48 -14.54 -3.85
CA GLY A 24 4.25 -15.65 -2.93
C GLY A 24 3.07 -15.46 -1.97
N TYR A 25 2.24 -14.44 -2.17
CA TYR A 25 1.12 -14.17 -1.28
C TYR A 25 -0.11 -15.00 -1.60
N SER A 26 -0.83 -15.40 -0.55
CA SER A 26 -2.09 -16.12 -0.66
C SER A 26 -3.27 -15.16 -0.55
N ILE A 27 -3.92 -14.87 -1.69
CA ILE A 27 -5.11 -14.01 -1.74
C ILE A 27 -6.28 -14.65 -0.98
N LYS A 28 -6.90 -13.91 -0.06
CA LYS A 28 -8.10 -14.32 0.68
C LYS A 28 -9.36 -13.67 0.15
N SER A 29 -9.29 -12.39 -0.15
CA SER A 29 -10.41 -11.64 -0.72
C SER A 29 -9.89 -10.41 -1.46
N TYR A 30 -10.73 -9.95 -2.38
CA TYR A 30 -10.62 -8.64 -3.02
C TYR A 30 -11.66 -7.74 -2.36
N GLU A 31 -11.24 -6.61 -1.83
CA GLU A 31 -12.06 -5.69 -1.06
C GLU A 31 -12.59 -4.52 -1.91
N GLY A 32 -12.23 -4.49 -3.20
CA GLY A 32 -12.62 -3.44 -4.13
C GLY A 32 -11.46 -2.50 -4.45
N LYS A 33 -11.81 -1.33 -4.99
CA LYS A 33 -10.85 -0.32 -5.43
C LYS A 33 -11.22 1.08 -5.01
N TYR A 34 -10.21 1.93 -4.95
CA TYR A 34 -10.34 3.35 -4.63
C TYR A 34 -9.49 4.18 -5.59
N SER A 35 -10.11 5.11 -6.31
CA SER A 35 -9.43 6.06 -7.19
C SER A 35 -9.42 7.45 -6.60
N HIS A 36 -8.31 8.17 -6.79
CA HIS A 36 -8.15 9.55 -6.37
C HIS A 36 -7.05 10.23 -7.19
N ILE A 37 -7.11 11.56 -7.25
CA ILE A 37 -6.06 12.38 -7.84
C ILE A 37 -4.97 12.59 -6.78
N ILE A 38 -3.71 12.49 -7.19
CA ILE A 38 -2.56 12.84 -6.34
C ILE A 38 -2.31 14.34 -6.46
N GLU A 39 -2.79 15.11 -5.48
CA GLU A 39 -2.51 16.54 -5.42
C GLU A 39 -1.16 16.78 -4.72
N ARG A 40 -0.41 17.79 -5.18
CA ARG A 40 0.92 18.08 -4.64
C ARG A 40 0.85 18.39 -3.15
N GLU A 41 -0.14 19.18 -2.77
CA GLU A 41 -0.33 19.66 -1.40
C GLU A 41 -0.62 18.51 -0.42
N GLN A 42 -1.18 17.40 -0.92
CA GLN A 42 -1.44 16.22 -0.09
C GLN A 42 -0.14 15.51 0.31
N LEU A 43 0.89 15.53 -0.55
CA LEU A 43 2.14 14.79 -0.33
C LEU A 43 2.85 15.14 0.97
N ILE A 44 2.61 16.33 1.53
CA ILE A 44 3.22 16.81 2.77
C ILE A 44 2.32 16.62 4.01
N HIS A 45 1.16 16.00 3.85
CA HIS A 45 0.16 15.79 4.88
C HIS A 45 -0.10 14.31 5.12
N GLU A 46 -0.59 13.98 6.30
CA GLU A 46 -1.05 12.63 6.61
C GLU A 46 -2.40 12.36 5.93
N PRO A 47 -2.63 11.15 5.41
CA PRO A 47 -1.75 9.98 5.49
C PRO A 47 -0.70 9.89 4.36
N ASP A 48 -0.79 10.74 3.34
CA ASP A 48 -0.05 10.58 2.07
C ASP A 48 1.48 10.62 2.23
N ILE A 49 2.01 11.45 3.13
CA ILE A 49 3.45 11.47 3.41
C ILE A 49 3.98 10.09 3.83
N PHE A 50 3.22 9.35 4.64
CA PHE A 50 3.60 8.00 5.07
C PHE A 50 3.41 6.97 3.96
N VAL A 51 2.37 7.14 3.14
CA VAL A 51 2.10 6.27 2.00
C VAL A 51 3.25 6.34 0.99
N TRP A 52 3.73 7.54 0.69
CA TRP A 52 4.82 7.76 -0.27
C TRP A 52 6.21 7.43 0.28
N ALA A 53 6.41 7.53 1.60
CA ALA A 53 7.66 7.13 2.24
C ALA A 53 8.02 5.64 2.08
N VAL A 54 7.03 4.79 1.77
CA VAL A 54 7.22 3.35 1.56
C VAL A 54 7.17 2.92 0.09
N GLN A 55 7.24 3.88 -0.85
CA GLN A 55 7.29 3.61 -2.29
C GLN A 55 8.73 3.67 -2.81
N THR A 56 9.04 2.85 -3.82
CA THR A 56 10.33 2.89 -4.52
C THR A 56 10.34 3.87 -5.71
N VAL A 57 9.20 4.47 -6.03
CA VAL A 57 9.04 5.46 -7.10
C VAL A 57 8.66 6.80 -6.49
N GLU A 58 9.08 7.90 -7.13
CA GLU A 58 8.68 9.24 -6.74
C GLU A 58 7.28 9.59 -7.27
N PRO A 59 6.52 10.47 -6.57
CA PRO A 59 5.17 10.85 -6.99
C PRO A 59 5.13 11.79 -8.20
N ASP A 60 6.26 12.39 -8.60
CA ASP A 60 6.33 13.46 -9.61
C ASP A 60 5.60 13.14 -10.92
N ALA A 61 5.69 11.89 -11.37
CA ALA A 61 5.04 11.44 -12.61
C ALA A 61 3.51 11.31 -12.49
N TYR A 62 2.97 11.33 -11.28
CA TYR A 62 1.56 11.05 -10.98
C TYR A 62 0.82 12.27 -10.39
N ILE A 63 1.52 13.36 -10.08
CA ILE A 63 0.88 14.57 -9.55
C ILE A 63 -0.11 15.15 -10.57
N GLY A 64 -1.31 15.50 -10.11
CA GLY A 64 -2.42 15.98 -10.91
C GLY A 64 -3.09 14.88 -11.75
N LYS A 65 -2.74 13.61 -11.52
CA LYS A 65 -3.30 12.45 -12.22
C LYS A 65 -4.06 11.56 -11.26
N GLU A 66 -5.06 10.87 -11.80
CA GLU A 66 -5.79 9.84 -11.06
C GLU A 66 -4.97 8.54 -11.00
N ILE A 67 -4.84 7.98 -9.80
CA ILE A 67 -4.34 6.61 -9.60
C ILE A 67 -5.45 5.75 -8.99
N THR A 68 -5.38 4.44 -9.20
CA THR A 68 -6.30 3.46 -8.60
C THR A 68 -5.57 2.57 -7.61
N GLN A 69 -6.15 2.36 -6.43
CA GLN A 69 -5.68 1.38 -5.47
C GLN A 69 -6.57 0.14 -5.52
N GLU A 70 -6.00 -1.02 -5.84
CA GLU A 70 -6.67 -2.32 -5.81
C GLU A 70 -6.40 -3.00 -4.46
N ILE A 71 -7.45 -3.28 -3.67
CA ILE A 71 -7.32 -3.65 -2.27
C ILE A 71 -7.59 -5.15 -2.08
N PHE A 72 -6.65 -5.84 -1.44
CA PHE A 72 -6.70 -7.28 -1.17
C PHE A 72 -6.43 -7.60 0.29
N ILE A 73 -7.06 -8.66 0.79
CA ILE A 73 -6.63 -9.31 2.02
C ILE A 73 -5.77 -10.52 1.65
N VAL A 74 -4.56 -10.58 2.19
CA VAL A 74 -3.59 -11.65 1.89
C VAL A 74 -3.12 -12.37 3.15
N LYS A 75 -2.54 -13.55 2.92
CA LYS A 75 -1.68 -14.29 3.88
C LYS A 75 -0.29 -14.52 3.26
N ASN A 76 0.62 -15.03 4.08
CA ASN A 76 2.03 -15.28 3.73
C ASN A 76 2.83 -13.99 3.43
N HIS A 77 2.36 -12.86 3.97
CA HIS A 77 3.04 -11.58 3.88
C HIS A 77 4.16 -11.47 4.93
N PRO A 78 5.29 -10.78 4.67
CA PRO A 78 6.39 -10.60 5.62
C PRO A 78 5.97 -10.07 7.00
N LEU A 79 4.99 -9.16 7.05
CA LEU A 79 4.40 -8.69 8.31
C LEU A 79 3.84 -9.81 9.20
N SER A 80 3.52 -10.98 8.65
CA SER A 80 3.08 -12.12 9.46
C SER A 80 4.16 -12.62 10.41
N LYS A 81 5.44 -12.43 10.08
CA LYS A 81 6.57 -12.74 10.97
C LYS A 81 6.77 -11.66 12.02
N ILE A 82 6.64 -10.39 11.62
CA ILE A 82 6.83 -9.22 12.50
C ILE A 82 5.72 -9.16 13.56
N TYR A 83 4.47 -9.33 13.15
CA TYR A 83 3.29 -9.22 14.02
C TYR A 83 2.80 -10.56 14.58
N GLY A 84 3.30 -11.70 14.07
CA GLY A 84 2.90 -13.05 14.50
C GLY A 84 2.86 -13.26 16.03
N PRO A 85 3.85 -12.78 16.80
CA PRO A 85 3.82 -12.90 18.26
C PRO A 85 2.73 -12.09 18.96
N GLN A 86 2.12 -11.10 18.29
CA GLN A 86 1.11 -10.22 18.88
C GLN A 86 -0.27 -10.89 18.88
N LYS A 87 -0.90 -10.99 20.05
CA LYS A 87 -2.23 -11.62 20.21
C LYS A 87 -3.34 -10.92 19.41
N SER A 88 -3.19 -9.63 19.15
CA SER A 88 -4.14 -8.82 18.41
C SER A 88 -4.14 -9.09 16.91
N PHE A 89 -3.05 -9.65 16.36
CA PHE A 89 -2.87 -9.84 14.93
C PHE A 89 -3.61 -11.07 14.41
N THR A 90 -4.30 -10.92 13.28
CA THR A 90 -5.18 -11.97 12.71
C THR A 90 -4.48 -12.88 11.70
N TYR A 91 -3.17 -12.74 11.50
CA TYR A 91 -2.41 -13.41 10.43
C TYR A 91 -2.93 -13.09 9.03
N LYS A 92 -3.53 -11.91 8.87
CA LYS A 92 -3.99 -11.34 7.60
C LYS A 92 -3.40 -9.93 7.46
N VAL A 93 -3.13 -9.56 6.23
CA VAL A 93 -2.59 -8.25 5.87
C VAL A 93 -3.49 -7.65 4.79
N SER A 94 -3.87 -6.38 4.97
CA SER A 94 -4.49 -5.59 3.91
C SER A 94 -3.38 -5.07 3.01
N VAL A 95 -3.54 -5.22 1.71
CA VAL A 95 -2.59 -4.76 0.71
C VAL A 95 -3.33 -3.91 -0.30
N SER A 96 -2.85 -2.68 -0.53
CA SER A 96 -3.34 -1.79 -1.57
C SER A 96 -2.29 -1.71 -2.68
N VAL A 97 -2.58 -2.21 -3.88
CA VAL A 97 -1.69 -2.14 -5.04
C VAL A 97 -2.04 -0.91 -5.85
N PHE A 98 -1.07 -0.05 -6.12
CA PHE A 98 -1.26 1.21 -6.84
C PHE A 98 -1.11 0.97 -8.33
N MET A 99 -2.11 1.40 -9.07
CA MET A 99 -2.26 1.24 -10.51
C MET A 99 -2.30 2.62 -11.17
N PHE A 100 -1.52 2.80 -12.23
CA PHE A 100 -1.54 3.99 -13.07
C PHE A 100 -1.32 3.57 -14.54
N ASP A 101 -2.18 4.02 -15.45
CA ASP A 101 -2.14 3.65 -16.88
C ASP A 101 -2.00 2.14 -17.16
N GLY A 102 -2.63 1.30 -16.33
CA GLY A 102 -2.60 -0.16 -16.46
C GLY A 102 -1.32 -0.83 -15.93
N GLU A 103 -0.43 -0.07 -15.30
CA GLU A 103 0.82 -0.55 -14.72
C GLU A 103 0.78 -0.51 -13.19
N ILE A 104 1.49 -1.44 -12.55
CA ILE A 104 1.69 -1.44 -11.09
C ILE A 104 2.84 -0.48 -10.78
N ILE A 105 2.56 0.57 -10.01
CA ILE A 105 3.54 1.60 -9.66
C ILE A 105 4.05 1.50 -8.22
N GLY A 106 3.42 0.66 -7.40
CA GLY A 106 3.76 0.50 -6.00
C GLY A 106 2.58 0.01 -5.17
N GLY A 107 2.62 0.29 -3.88
CA GLY A 107 1.51 0.00 -2.98
C GLY A 107 1.92 -0.06 -1.51
N THR A 108 0.93 -0.33 -0.67
CA THR A 108 1.10 -0.39 0.78
C THR A 108 0.58 -1.70 1.35
N SER A 109 1.06 -2.04 2.54
CA SER A 109 0.56 -3.15 3.33
C SER A 109 0.33 -2.74 4.79
N PHE A 110 -0.70 -3.29 5.42
CA PHE A 110 -1.06 -3.01 6.80
C PHE A 110 -1.52 -4.28 7.55
N PRO A 111 -1.03 -4.56 8.76
CA PRO A 111 -1.43 -5.74 9.52
C PRO A 111 -2.85 -5.60 10.04
N ILE A 112 -3.67 -6.63 9.87
CA ILE A 112 -5.05 -6.61 10.36
C ILE A 112 -5.08 -7.21 11.77
N GLY A 113 -5.50 -6.41 12.74
CA GLY A 113 -5.65 -6.85 14.13
C GLY A 113 -6.33 -5.82 15.02
N ASN A 114 -6.78 -6.27 16.18
CA ASN A 114 -7.47 -5.39 17.13
C ASN A 114 -6.49 -4.43 17.80
N GLY A 115 -6.71 -3.11 17.68
CA GLY A 115 -5.85 -2.09 18.26
C GLY A 115 -4.47 -1.98 17.62
N ILE A 116 -4.28 -2.54 16.42
CA ILE A 116 -3.07 -2.32 15.62
C ILE A 116 -3.24 -0.98 14.88
N GLY A 117 -2.37 -0.02 15.19
CA GLY A 117 -2.26 1.28 14.53
C GLY A 117 -0.82 1.55 14.11
N GLY A 118 -0.61 2.60 13.30
CA GLY A 118 0.71 3.05 12.85
C GLY A 118 0.73 3.40 11.36
N SER A 119 1.94 3.59 10.83
CA SER A 119 2.17 3.89 9.42
C SER A 119 2.07 2.64 8.54
N PRO A 120 1.74 2.78 7.24
CA PRO A 120 1.80 1.69 6.29
C PRO A 120 3.23 1.15 6.12
N TYR A 121 3.33 -0.10 5.66
CA TYR A 121 4.55 -0.69 5.14
C TYR A 121 4.48 -0.74 3.61
N SER A 122 5.60 -1.00 2.93
CA SER A 122 5.61 -1.28 1.49
C SER A 122 4.87 -2.60 1.16
N LEU A 123 4.67 -2.89 -0.13
CA LEU A 123 4.11 -4.18 -0.60
C LEU A 123 4.91 -5.41 -0.16
N ASP A 124 6.21 -5.26 0.11
CA ASP A 124 7.10 -6.32 0.61
C ASP A 124 7.36 -6.20 2.13
N GLY A 125 6.59 -5.37 2.83
CA GLY A 125 6.59 -5.28 4.29
C GLY A 125 7.77 -4.54 4.90
N LYS A 126 8.42 -3.65 4.13
CA LYS A 126 9.50 -2.77 4.60
C LYS A 126 8.96 -1.51 5.25
N THR A 127 9.71 -0.98 6.23
CA THR A 127 9.46 0.35 6.80
C THR A 127 9.88 1.46 5.84
N ALA A 128 9.51 2.70 6.16
CA ALA A 128 9.97 3.87 5.42
C ALA A 128 11.50 3.93 5.38
N GLU A 129 12.18 3.79 6.51
CA GLU A 129 13.65 3.83 6.61
C GLU A 129 14.33 2.74 5.77
N GLU A 130 13.73 1.54 5.72
CA GLU A 130 14.21 0.45 4.87
C GLU A 130 14.04 0.73 3.37
N VAL A 131 13.06 1.55 2.98
CA VAL A 131 12.83 1.95 1.58
C VAL A 131 13.71 3.15 1.21
N ILE A 132 13.65 4.24 1.97
CA ILE A 132 14.35 5.50 1.71
C ILE A 132 15.85 5.43 1.99
N LYS A 133 16.31 4.40 2.73
CA LYS A 133 17.73 4.18 3.08
C LYS A 133 18.39 5.33 3.85
N MET A 134 17.60 6.08 4.60
CA MET A 134 18.06 7.16 5.48
C MET A 134 17.12 7.30 6.68
N ASP A 135 17.49 8.19 7.60
CA ASP A 135 16.63 8.56 8.72
C ASP A 135 15.34 9.23 8.22
N TYR A 136 14.21 8.87 8.82
CA TYR A 136 12.91 9.38 8.39
C TYR A 136 12.78 10.91 8.57
N ALA A 137 13.35 11.49 9.64
CA ALA A 137 13.25 12.93 9.86
C ALA A 137 14.09 13.71 8.84
N GLU A 138 15.25 13.17 8.45
CA GLU A 138 16.05 13.74 7.36
C GLU A 138 15.31 13.68 6.02
N TRP A 139 14.74 12.51 5.68
CA TRP A 139 13.94 12.35 4.47
C TRP A 139 12.73 13.28 4.46
N GLN A 140 12.00 13.38 5.58
CA GLN A 140 10.83 14.24 5.71
C GLN A 140 11.20 15.71 5.46
N LYS A 141 12.33 16.18 5.97
CA LYS A 141 12.81 17.54 5.69
C LYS A 141 13.03 17.76 4.19
N GLN A 142 13.74 16.84 3.52
CA GLN A 142 13.96 16.92 2.06
C GLN A 142 12.65 16.86 1.27
N TRP A 143 11.69 16.06 1.77
CA TRP A 143 10.36 15.94 1.19
C TRP A 143 9.56 17.25 1.26
N TYR A 144 9.56 17.90 2.43
CA TYR A 144 8.95 19.23 2.59
C TYR A 144 9.61 20.28 1.71
N GLU A 145 10.94 20.26 1.57
CA GLU A 145 11.66 21.17 0.67
C GLU A 145 11.25 20.96 -0.80
N LYS A 146 10.90 19.74 -1.21
CA LYS A 146 10.52 19.41 -2.59
C LYS A 146 9.03 19.68 -2.90
N TYR A 147 8.13 19.43 -1.97
CA TYR A 147 6.68 19.45 -2.24
C TYR A 147 5.88 20.45 -1.39
N GLY A 148 6.53 21.20 -0.49
CA GLY A 148 5.85 22.12 0.42
C GLY A 148 5.58 23.53 -0.12
N GLU A 149 5.88 23.81 -1.39
CA GLU A 149 5.62 25.08 -2.07
C GLU A 149 4.28 25.11 -2.80
#